data_AF-A0A353W1W6-F1
#
_entry.id   AF-A0A353W1W6-F1
#
_cell.length_a   1.000
_cell.length_b   1.000
_cell.length_c   1.000
_cell.angle_alpha   90.00
_cell.angle_beta   90.00
_cell.angle_gamma   90.00
#
_symmetry.space_group_name_H-M   'P 1'
#
loop_
_entity.id
_entity.type
_entity.pdbx_description
1 polymer ?
#
loop_
_entity_poly.entity_id
_entity_poly.type
_entity_poly.pdbx_seq_one_letter_code
_entity_poly.pdbx_strand_id
1 'polypeptide(L)'
;SNISDKIILDHLFLQNLDDHLTNFYRTDHHWNIHGISKGYSKIYKMLSKNYPDIPEAFKPSALLTFPNIRFLGTLARRTLYPVEGDKFTGFEAIPPKCEISDQGVKGDYDYRDEYHDGLIPDDPYSRHYGQYFGSQSGLLEYNCETNTNRNILIIGNSYMRPLVPMIATHYEHTYFLDLRQDKTFTLSNFLVNHPVEDILIGGNAEVFFGDDNLWLIKP
;
A
#
# COMPACT_ATOMS: atom_id res chain seq x y z
N SER A 1 16.73 -13.78 20.84
CA SER A 1 17.67 -13.19 19.87
C SER A 1 17.65 -11.69 20.05
N ASN A 2 18.81 -11.03 20.02
CA ASN A 2 18.86 -9.56 20.00
C ASN A 2 18.68 -9.11 18.55
N ILE A 3 17.48 -8.63 18.25
CA ILE A 3 17.20 -7.94 16.98
C ILE A 3 18.07 -6.67 16.96
N SER A 4 18.72 -6.39 15.83
CA SER A 4 19.57 -5.20 15.66
C SER A 4 18.77 -3.92 15.92
N ASP A 5 19.38 -2.91 16.57
CA ASP A 5 18.75 -1.58 16.78
C ASP A 5 18.42 -0.86 15.45
N LYS A 6 18.97 -1.35 14.33
CA LYS A 6 18.62 -0.89 12.98
C LYS A 6 17.26 -1.38 12.50
N ILE A 7 16.67 -2.38 13.16
CA ILE A 7 15.37 -2.94 12.81
C ILE A 7 14.32 -2.31 13.72
N ILE A 8 13.35 -1.64 13.10
CA ILE A 8 12.22 -1.03 13.80
C ILE A 8 10.98 -1.88 13.51
N LEU A 9 10.32 -2.36 14.55
CA LEU A 9 9.06 -3.08 14.45
C LEU A 9 7.92 -2.20 14.99
N ASP A 10 6.81 -2.16 14.26
CA ASP A 10 5.57 -1.54 14.71
C ASP A 10 4.36 -2.30 14.15
N HIS A 11 3.19 -2.14 14.77
CA HIS A 11 1.94 -2.77 14.34
C HIS A 11 0.73 -1.89 14.68
N LEU A 12 -0.33 -1.96 13.88
CA LEU A 12 -1.60 -1.33 14.19
C LEU A 12 -2.37 -2.21 15.19
N PHE A 13 -2.29 -1.86 16.47
CA PHE A 13 -3.05 -2.56 17.52
C PHE A 13 -4.53 -2.16 17.45
N LEU A 14 -5.43 -3.15 17.34
CA LEU A 14 -6.87 -2.96 17.43
C LEU A 14 -7.34 -3.32 18.84
N GLN A 15 -7.95 -2.36 19.54
CA GLN A 15 -8.31 -2.56 20.95
C GLN A 15 -9.59 -3.38 21.14
N ASN A 16 -10.53 -3.25 20.20
CA ASN A 16 -11.85 -3.86 20.28
C ASN A 16 -12.49 -3.91 18.87
N LEU A 17 -13.71 -4.45 18.81
CA LEU A 17 -14.47 -4.55 17.57
C LEU A 17 -14.77 -3.18 16.95
N ASP A 18 -15.05 -2.15 17.75
CA ASP A 18 -15.35 -0.82 17.22
C ASP A 18 -14.14 -0.20 16.52
N ASP A 19 -12.93 -0.42 17.04
CA ASP A 19 -11.70 -0.02 16.37
C ASP A 19 -11.49 -0.80 15.07
N HIS A 20 -11.81 -2.11 15.05
CA HIS A 20 -11.80 -2.87 13.80
C HIS A 20 -12.79 -2.28 12.77
N LEU A 21 -14.05 -2.07 13.16
CA LEU A 21 -15.10 -1.51 12.30
C LEU A 21 -14.80 -0.09 11.82
N THR A 22 -14.02 0.67 12.60
CA THR A 22 -13.57 2.02 12.21
C THR A 22 -12.49 1.98 11.13
N ASN A 23 -11.56 1.02 11.20
CA ASN A 23 -10.37 1.03 10.34
C ASN A 23 -10.42 0.02 9.18
N PHE A 24 -11.40 -0.88 9.16
CA PHE A 24 -11.52 -1.96 8.16
C PHE A 24 -12.88 -1.96 7.49
N TYR A 25 -12.92 -2.47 6.27
CA TYR A 25 -14.17 -2.79 5.61
C TYR A 25 -14.84 -4.00 6.28
N ARG A 26 -16.18 -4.05 6.30
CA ARG A 26 -16.90 -5.25 6.75
C ARG A 26 -16.98 -6.31 5.67
N THR A 27 -17.04 -5.89 4.42
CA THR A 27 -17.26 -6.76 3.25
C THR A 27 -15.97 -7.10 2.49
N ASP A 28 -14.86 -6.47 2.85
CA ASP A 28 -13.52 -6.73 2.33
C ASP A 28 -12.56 -7.06 3.47
N HIS A 29 -11.43 -7.70 3.16
CA HIS A 29 -10.42 -8.03 4.16
C HIS A 29 -9.49 -6.84 4.44
N HIS A 30 -9.37 -5.90 3.50
CA HIS A 30 -8.48 -4.75 3.65
C HIS A 30 -8.99 -3.73 4.67
N TRP A 31 -8.06 -2.91 5.15
CA TRP A 31 -8.38 -1.66 5.83
C TRP A 31 -9.12 -0.67 4.92
N ASN A 32 -9.89 0.23 5.52
CA ASN A 32 -10.48 1.39 4.85
C ASN A 32 -9.53 2.61 4.93
N ILE A 33 -9.98 3.77 4.43
CA ILE A 33 -9.15 4.99 4.40
C ILE A 33 -8.62 5.42 5.78
N HIS A 34 -9.35 5.15 6.87
CA HIS A 34 -8.91 5.48 8.22
C HIS A 34 -7.78 4.55 8.68
N GLY A 35 -7.89 3.25 8.40
CA GLY A 35 -6.83 2.29 8.66
C GLY A 35 -5.59 2.58 7.84
N ILE A 36 -5.75 2.90 6.55
CA ILE A 36 -4.68 3.36 5.67
C ILE A 36 -3.97 4.58 6.26
N SER A 37 -4.72 5.62 6.65
CA SER A 37 -4.15 6.85 7.23
C SER A 37 -3.38 6.60 8.54
N LYS A 38 -3.90 5.73 9.42
CA LYS A 38 -3.19 5.31 10.65
C LYS A 38 -1.92 4.53 10.32
N GLY A 39 -1.99 3.59 9.37
CA GLY A 39 -0.85 2.80 8.90
C GLY A 39 0.25 3.68 8.34
N TYR A 40 -0.11 4.60 7.44
CA TYR A 40 0.78 5.60 6.88
C TYR A 40 1.48 6.42 7.97
N SER A 41 0.71 6.97 8.92
CA SER A 41 1.25 7.79 10.00
C SER A 41 2.27 7.04 10.87
N LYS A 42 2.07 5.74 11.07
CA LYS A 42 3.02 4.91 11.83
C LYS A 42 4.27 4.62 11.02
N ILE A 43 4.13 4.24 9.75
CA ILE A 43 5.25 4.00 8.84
C ILE A 43 6.10 5.27 8.70
N TYR A 44 5.49 6.44 8.49
CA TYR A 44 6.21 7.70 8.42
C TYR A 44 7.06 7.92 9.68
N LYS A 45 6.46 7.78 10.87
CA LYS A 45 7.19 7.89 12.15
C LYS A 45 8.32 6.86 12.30
N MET A 46 8.18 5.66 11.74
CA MET A 46 9.26 4.66 11.74
C MET A 46 10.41 5.11 10.85
N LEU A 47 10.11 5.53 9.61
CA LEU A 47 11.10 5.97 8.64
C LEU A 47 11.85 7.22 9.13
N SER A 48 11.14 8.20 9.72
CA SER A 48 11.75 9.43 10.26
C SER A 48 12.81 9.19 11.34
N LYS A 49 12.83 8.01 12.00
CA LYS A 49 13.87 7.70 13.00
C LYS A 49 15.26 7.49 12.38
N ASN A 50 15.31 6.98 11.15
CA ASN A 50 16.55 6.65 10.43
C ASN A 50 16.75 7.52 9.17
N TYR A 51 15.85 8.47 8.94
CA TYR A 51 15.87 9.42 7.83
C TYR A 51 15.71 10.85 8.39
N PRO A 52 16.82 11.48 8.84
CA PRO A 52 16.81 12.75 9.57
C PRO A 52 16.13 13.91 8.83
N ASP A 53 16.25 13.93 7.50
CA ASP A 53 15.71 14.97 6.63
C ASP A 53 14.57 14.45 5.73
N ILE A 54 13.79 13.49 6.24
CA ILE A 54 12.62 12.98 5.50
C ILE A 54 11.69 14.15 5.09
N PRO A 55 11.19 14.19 3.84
CA PRO A 55 10.21 15.20 3.46
C PRO A 55 8.98 15.21 4.37
N GLU A 56 8.26 16.34 4.39
CA GLU A 56 7.04 16.45 5.21
C GLU A 56 6.06 15.34 4.89
N ALA A 57 5.45 14.77 5.94
CA ALA A 57 4.42 13.75 5.81
C ALA A 57 3.36 14.15 4.77
N PHE A 58 3.02 13.20 3.90
CA PHE A 58 1.95 13.33 2.93
C PHE A 58 0.64 13.66 3.64
N LYS A 59 0.00 14.72 3.19
CA LYS A 59 -1.27 15.21 3.71
C LYS A 59 -2.26 15.28 2.54
N PRO A 60 -3.27 14.41 2.51
CA PRO A 60 -4.38 14.58 1.58
C PRO A 60 -5.02 15.97 1.74
N SER A 61 -5.42 16.59 0.62
CA SER A 61 -6.19 17.83 0.64
C SER A 61 -7.63 17.60 1.12
N ALA A 62 -8.20 16.44 0.78
CA ALA A 62 -9.54 16.04 1.19
C ALA A 62 -9.69 14.51 1.23
N LEU A 63 -10.71 14.04 1.96
CA LEU A 63 -11.23 12.69 1.84
C LEU A 63 -12.48 12.73 0.95
N LEU A 64 -12.55 11.83 -0.03
CA LEU A 64 -13.64 11.79 -0.99
C LEU A 64 -14.43 10.49 -0.83
N THR A 65 -15.62 10.57 -0.25
CA THR A 65 -16.54 9.43 -0.19
C THR A 65 -17.35 9.38 -1.48
N PHE A 66 -17.33 8.24 -2.16
CA PHE A 66 -18.06 8.04 -3.42
C PHE A 66 -19.49 7.57 -3.13
N PRO A 67 -20.52 8.45 -3.22
CA PRO A 67 -21.85 8.16 -2.70
C PRO A 67 -22.59 7.06 -3.48
N ASN A 68 -22.19 6.82 -4.73
CA ASN A 68 -22.79 5.81 -5.60
C ASN A 68 -22.16 4.41 -5.42
N ILE A 69 -21.10 4.30 -4.62
CA ILE A 69 -20.48 3.01 -4.32
C ILE A 69 -21.14 2.40 -3.07
N ARG A 70 -21.60 1.16 -3.20
CA ARG A 70 -21.92 0.25 -2.09
C ARG A 70 -20.93 -0.90 -2.20
N PHE A 71 -19.78 -0.74 -1.60
CA PHE A 71 -18.64 -1.61 -1.85
C PHE A 71 -18.92 -3.01 -1.29
N LEU A 72 -19.08 -4.00 -2.18
CA LEU A 72 -19.14 -5.41 -1.83
C LEU A 72 -17.78 -6.05 -2.13
N GLY A 73 -16.93 -6.04 -1.12
CA GLY A 73 -15.56 -6.52 -1.23
C GLY A 73 -15.40 -8.01 -1.44
N THR A 74 -14.17 -8.46 -1.26
CA THR A 74 -13.73 -9.85 -1.45
C THR A 74 -14.51 -10.84 -0.58
N LEU A 75 -14.83 -10.48 0.67
CA LEU A 75 -15.55 -11.38 1.58
C LEU A 75 -17.02 -11.52 1.15
N ALA A 76 -17.67 -10.42 0.76
CA ALA A 76 -19.03 -10.44 0.20
C ALA A 76 -19.09 -11.26 -1.10
N ARG A 77 -18.15 -11.04 -2.04
CA ARG A 77 -18.09 -11.76 -3.32
C ARG A 77 -17.87 -13.26 -3.17
N ARG A 78 -17.10 -13.68 -2.16
CA ARG A 78 -16.84 -15.11 -1.91
C ARG A 78 -18.05 -15.83 -1.33
N THR A 79 -18.84 -15.13 -0.54
CA THR A 79 -19.98 -15.73 0.17
C THR A 79 -21.29 -15.60 -0.60
N LEU A 80 -21.42 -14.55 -1.42
CA LEU A 80 -22.66 -14.14 -2.08
C LEU A 80 -23.84 -13.96 -1.11
N TYR A 81 -23.55 -13.83 0.19
CA TYR A 81 -24.57 -13.59 1.20
C TYR A 81 -25.06 -12.14 1.05
N PRO A 82 -26.38 -11.88 1.07
CA PRO A 82 -26.92 -10.55 0.89
C PRO A 82 -26.58 -9.69 2.12
N VAL A 83 -25.52 -8.90 1.99
CA VAL A 83 -25.07 -7.91 2.98
C VAL A 83 -25.18 -6.50 2.41
N GLU A 84 -25.32 -5.53 3.29
CA GLU A 84 -25.14 -4.13 2.92
C GLU A 84 -23.66 -3.87 2.62
N GLY A 85 -23.39 -3.21 1.48
CA GLY A 85 -22.04 -2.83 1.06
C GLY A 85 -21.47 -1.68 1.89
N ASP A 86 -20.14 -1.64 2.02
CA ASP A 86 -19.45 -0.59 2.76
C ASP A 86 -19.45 0.74 1.99
N LYS A 87 -19.27 1.85 2.74
CA LYS A 87 -18.92 3.14 2.12
C LYS A 87 -17.49 3.06 1.59
N PHE A 88 -17.27 3.49 0.35
CA PHE A 88 -15.93 3.58 -0.23
C PHE A 88 -15.44 5.02 -0.20
N THR A 89 -14.28 5.25 0.39
CA THR A 89 -13.68 6.59 0.54
C THR A 89 -12.25 6.56 0.07
N GLY A 90 -11.94 7.46 -0.86
CA GLY A 90 -10.59 7.74 -1.33
C GLY A 90 -10.04 9.03 -0.73
N PHE A 91 -9.03 9.58 -1.39
CA PHE A 91 -8.42 10.85 -1.00
C PHE A 91 -8.07 11.67 -2.23
N GLU A 92 -8.01 12.99 -2.04
CA GLU A 92 -7.42 13.92 -2.99
C GLU A 92 -6.05 14.33 -2.49
N ALA A 93 -5.10 14.47 -3.41
CA ALA A 93 -3.79 15.00 -3.11
C ALA A 93 -3.12 15.51 -4.38
N ILE A 94 -2.15 16.40 -4.19
CA ILE A 94 -1.24 16.83 -5.25
C ILE A 94 0.12 16.19 -4.93
N PRO A 95 0.36 14.93 -5.35
CA PRO A 95 1.66 14.31 -5.17
C PRO A 95 2.70 14.99 -6.08
N PRO A 96 4.02 14.80 -5.82
CA PRO A 96 5.03 15.10 -6.81
C PRO A 96 4.73 14.33 -8.11
N LYS A 97 5.23 14.85 -9.23
CA LYS A 97 5.15 14.14 -10.49
C LYS A 97 6.00 12.88 -10.40
N CYS A 98 5.40 11.73 -10.71
CA CYS A 98 6.09 10.45 -10.71
C CYS A 98 5.91 9.76 -12.06
N GLU A 99 6.99 9.16 -12.56
CA GLU A 99 6.89 8.14 -13.61
C GLU A 99 6.71 6.79 -12.95
N ILE A 100 5.66 6.06 -13.35
CA ILE A 100 5.30 4.76 -12.76
C ILE A 100 5.54 3.66 -13.80
N SER A 101 6.11 2.54 -13.36
CA SER A 101 6.23 1.34 -14.18
C SER A 101 5.99 0.06 -13.40
N ASP A 102 5.43 -0.96 -14.07
CA ASP A 102 5.34 -2.33 -13.53
C ASP A 102 6.10 -3.27 -14.47
N GLN A 103 7.10 -3.96 -13.94
CA GLN A 103 8.04 -4.78 -14.72
C GLN A 103 8.69 -4.01 -15.89
N GLY A 104 9.04 -2.74 -15.66
CA GLY A 104 9.67 -1.86 -16.65
C GLY A 104 8.74 -1.34 -17.75
N VAL A 105 7.44 -1.69 -17.73
CA VAL A 105 6.44 -1.10 -18.62
C VAL A 105 5.92 0.18 -17.96
N LYS A 106 5.99 1.32 -18.64
CA LYS A 106 5.44 2.59 -18.11
C LYS A 106 3.93 2.63 -18.29
N GLY A 107 3.21 3.16 -17.30
CA GLY A 107 1.76 3.35 -17.40
C GLY A 107 1.11 3.72 -16.07
N ASP A 108 -0.21 3.81 -16.11
CA ASP A 108 -1.05 4.02 -14.93
C ASP A 108 -1.55 2.68 -14.41
N TYR A 109 -1.32 2.42 -13.13
CA TYR A 109 -1.60 1.14 -12.48
C TYR A 109 -2.71 1.22 -11.43
N ASP A 110 -3.40 2.36 -11.38
CA ASP A 110 -4.60 2.61 -10.62
C ASP A 110 -5.61 3.39 -11.47
N TYR A 111 -6.81 3.59 -10.94
CA TYR A 111 -7.90 4.31 -11.59
C TYR A 111 -8.38 5.50 -10.72
N ARG A 112 -7.47 6.17 -9.99
CA ARG A 112 -7.89 7.26 -9.07
C ARG A 112 -8.48 8.44 -9.81
N ASP A 113 -7.86 8.82 -10.93
CA ASP A 113 -8.30 9.95 -11.75
C ASP A 113 -9.69 9.69 -12.34
N GLU A 114 -9.94 8.47 -12.86
CA GLU A 114 -11.26 8.06 -13.35
C GLU A 114 -12.31 8.09 -12.25
N TYR A 115 -11.96 7.69 -11.03
CA TYR A 115 -12.89 7.78 -9.90
C TYR A 115 -13.21 9.23 -9.52
N HIS A 116 -12.21 10.11 -9.57
CA HIS A 116 -12.38 11.55 -9.32
C HIS A 116 -13.22 12.23 -10.41
N ASP A 117 -13.10 11.78 -11.66
CA ASP A 117 -13.91 12.20 -12.80
C ASP A 117 -15.32 11.58 -12.82
N GLY A 118 -15.64 10.70 -11.86
CA GLY A 118 -16.93 10.03 -11.75
C GLY A 118 -17.14 8.87 -12.73
N LEU A 119 -16.09 8.43 -13.42
CA LEU A 119 -16.04 7.26 -14.30
C LEU A 119 -15.88 5.97 -13.47
N ILE A 120 -16.83 5.76 -12.55
CA ILE A 120 -16.81 4.66 -11.58
C ILE A 120 -17.59 3.48 -12.15
N PRO A 121 -17.02 2.25 -12.17
CA PRO A 121 -17.75 1.05 -12.56
C PRO A 121 -19.02 0.85 -11.72
N ASP A 122 -20.11 0.46 -12.37
CA ASP A 122 -21.44 0.28 -11.76
C ASP A 122 -21.75 -1.17 -11.35
N ASP A 123 -20.90 -2.13 -11.74
CA ASP A 123 -21.03 -3.54 -11.33
C ASP A 123 -20.89 -3.66 -9.80
N PRO A 124 -21.87 -4.24 -9.08
CA PRO A 124 -21.86 -4.32 -7.62
C PRO A 124 -20.65 -5.05 -7.03
N TYR A 125 -19.98 -5.90 -7.81
CA TYR A 125 -18.85 -6.72 -7.40
C TYR A 125 -17.52 -6.24 -8.01
N SER A 126 -17.51 -5.03 -8.57
CA SER A 126 -16.31 -4.32 -9.00
C SER A 126 -15.22 -4.36 -7.93
N ARG A 127 -13.96 -4.55 -8.36
CA ARG A 127 -12.81 -4.62 -7.46
C ARG A 127 -12.39 -3.21 -7.01
N HIS A 128 -13.31 -2.39 -6.48
CA HIS A 128 -13.07 -0.96 -6.22
C HIS A 128 -11.78 -0.68 -5.44
N TYR A 129 -11.47 -1.48 -4.41
CA TYR A 129 -10.20 -1.35 -3.68
C TYR A 129 -8.96 -1.48 -4.59
N GLY A 130 -8.91 -2.51 -5.44
CA GLY A 130 -7.77 -2.74 -6.34
C GLY A 130 -7.79 -1.86 -7.59
N GLN A 131 -8.94 -1.31 -7.98
CA GLN A 131 -9.01 -0.31 -9.03
C GLN A 131 -8.51 1.03 -8.50
N TYR A 132 -9.03 1.49 -7.37
CA TYR A 132 -8.71 2.79 -6.81
C TYR A 132 -7.32 2.87 -6.17
N PHE A 133 -6.87 1.85 -5.42
CA PHE A 133 -5.53 1.86 -4.82
C PHE A 133 -4.48 1.18 -5.69
N GLY A 134 -4.88 0.75 -6.88
CA GLY A 134 -4.02 0.16 -7.88
C GLY A 134 -3.73 -1.32 -7.74
N SER A 135 -3.03 -1.79 -8.75
CA SER A 135 -2.63 -3.17 -8.94
C SER A 135 -1.17 -3.25 -9.36
N GLN A 136 -0.61 -4.44 -9.28
CA GLN A 136 0.71 -4.73 -9.81
C GLN A 136 0.75 -6.19 -10.24
N SER A 137 1.68 -6.50 -11.13
CA SER A 137 1.95 -7.84 -11.65
C SER A 137 3.36 -8.33 -11.31
N GLY A 138 4.29 -7.44 -10.97
CA GLY A 138 5.59 -7.80 -10.39
C GLY A 138 6.19 -6.66 -9.57
N LEU A 139 7.28 -6.10 -10.07
CA LEU A 139 7.96 -4.96 -9.47
C LEU A 139 7.30 -3.67 -9.94
N LEU A 140 6.57 -3.02 -9.04
CA LEU A 140 6.01 -1.69 -9.25
C LEU A 140 7.02 -0.63 -8.81
N GLU A 141 7.28 0.34 -9.65
CA GLU A 141 8.30 1.35 -9.46
C GLU A 141 7.68 2.74 -9.56
N TYR A 142 8.07 3.62 -8.66
CA TYR A 142 7.77 5.06 -8.72
C TYR A 142 9.09 5.81 -8.76
N ASN A 143 9.30 6.58 -9.83
CA ASN A 143 10.39 7.53 -9.96
C ASN A 143 9.81 8.95 -9.84
N CYS A 144 9.92 9.54 -8.66
CA CYS A 144 9.24 10.78 -8.30
C CYS A 144 10.19 11.97 -8.31
N GLU A 145 9.74 13.09 -8.85
CA GLU A 145 10.45 14.37 -8.79
C GLU A 145 10.41 14.91 -7.34
N THR A 146 11.37 14.46 -6.52
CA THR A 146 11.52 14.83 -5.10
C THR A 146 12.87 15.50 -4.83
N ASN A 147 13.02 16.13 -3.66
CA ASN A 147 14.28 16.79 -3.25
C ASN A 147 15.20 15.85 -2.43
N THR A 148 15.10 14.55 -2.64
CA THR A 148 15.90 13.53 -1.95
C THR A 148 16.65 12.69 -2.96
N ASN A 149 17.69 12.00 -2.49
CA ASN A 149 18.47 11.02 -3.24
C ASN A 149 18.40 9.62 -2.61
N ARG A 150 17.38 9.38 -1.77
CA ARG A 150 17.18 8.09 -1.10
C ARG A 150 16.19 7.25 -1.88
N ASN A 151 16.42 5.95 -1.86
CA ASN A 151 15.56 4.95 -2.46
C ASN A 151 15.05 3.97 -1.39
N ILE A 152 13.86 3.42 -1.62
CA ILE A 152 13.24 2.45 -0.72
C ILE A 152 12.76 1.21 -1.47
N LEU A 153 13.00 0.04 -0.88
CA LEU A 153 12.33 -1.20 -1.25
C LEU A 153 11.22 -1.51 -0.26
N ILE A 154 9.98 -1.61 -0.76
CA ILE A 154 8.81 -2.06 -0.02
C ILE A 154 8.53 -3.51 -0.41
N ILE A 155 8.52 -4.41 0.56
CA ILE A 155 8.10 -5.80 0.40
C ILE A 155 6.80 -5.99 1.16
N GLY A 156 5.73 -6.37 0.48
CA GLY A 156 4.44 -6.51 1.13
C GLY A 156 3.33 -6.97 0.21
N ASN A 157 2.15 -7.14 0.80
CA ASN A 157 0.96 -7.54 0.06
C ASN A 157 0.03 -6.35 -0.24
N SER A 158 -1.20 -6.65 -0.64
CA SER A 158 -2.22 -5.68 -1.03
C SER A 158 -2.64 -4.69 0.06
N TYR A 159 -2.25 -4.89 1.32
CA TYR A 159 -2.39 -3.87 2.36
C TYR A 159 -1.44 -2.70 2.13
N MET A 160 -0.24 -2.93 1.60
CA MET A 160 0.76 -1.87 1.38
C MET A 160 0.43 -0.98 0.18
N ARG A 161 -0.26 -1.51 -0.84
CA ARG A 161 -0.63 -0.78 -2.08
C ARG A 161 -1.12 0.66 -1.87
N PRO A 162 -2.16 0.93 -1.06
CA PRO A 162 -2.63 2.30 -0.84
C PRO A 162 -1.58 3.25 -0.24
N LEU A 163 -0.55 2.71 0.42
CA LEU A 163 0.50 3.48 1.06
C LEU A 163 1.67 3.78 0.13
N VAL A 164 1.92 2.94 -0.88
CA VAL A 164 3.06 3.08 -1.80
C VAL A 164 3.12 4.49 -2.42
N PRO A 165 2.07 5.05 -3.02
CA PRO A 165 2.14 6.41 -3.58
C PRO A 165 2.36 7.49 -2.51
N MET A 166 1.92 7.26 -1.26
CA MET A 166 2.14 8.21 -0.15
C MET A 166 3.56 8.12 0.42
N ILE A 167 4.20 6.96 0.31
CA ILE A 167 5.59 6.74 0.72
C ILE A 167 6.52 7.25 -0.37
N ALA A 168 6.17 7.04 -1.65
CA ALA A 168 6.95 7.48 -2.80
C ALA A 168 7.18 9.00 -2.83
N THR A 169 6.35 9.80 -2.16
CA THR A 169 6.59 11.25 -2.03
C THR A 169 7.83 11.60 -1.20
N HIS A 170 8.45 10.63 -0.52
CA HIS A 170 9.60 10.83 0.38
C HIS A 170 10.92 10.30 -0.16
N TYR A 171 10.90 9.68 -1.34
CA TYR A 171 12.01 8.93 -1.94
C TYR A 171 12.17 9.33 -3.41
N GLU A 172 13.39 9.25 -3.95
CA GLU A 172 13.68 9.44 -5.36
C GLU A 172 13.12 8.24 -6.15
N HIS A 173 13.52 7.03 -5.74
CA HIS A 173 12.98 5.79 -6.27
C HIS A 173 12.29 4.95 -5.18
N THR A 174 11.06 4.53 -5.46
CA THR A 174 10.32 3.57 -4.63
C THR A 174 10.05 2.30 -5.41
N TYR A 175 10.52 1.19 -4.88
CA TYR A 175 10.31 -0.16 -5.40
C TYR A 175 9.27 -0.86 -4.55
N PHE A 176 8.25 -1.47 -5.14
CA PHE A 176 7.25 -2.24 -4.42
C PHE A 176 7.09 -3.63 -5.03
N LEU A 177 7.27 -4.64 -4.17
CA LEU A 177 7.23 -6.04 -4.55
C LEU A 177 6.31 -6.84 -3.63
N ASP A 178 5.47 -7.67 -4.24
CA ASP A 178 4.74 -8.74 -3.58
C ASP A 178 5.41 -10.07 -3.93
N LEU A 179 6.00 -10.75 -2.94
CA LEU A 179 6.76 -11.99 -3.16
C LEU A 179 5.93 -13.14 -3.75
N ARG A 180 4.59 -13.06 -3.64
CA ARG A 180 3.69 -14.03 -4.27
C ARG A 180 3.72 -13.94 -5.80
N GLN A 181 4.15 -12.80 -6.34
CA GLN A 181 4.21 -12.50 -7.76
C GLN A 181 5.58 -12.77 -8.37
N ASP A 182 6.65 -12.75 -7.55
CA ASP A 182 8.00 -13.12 -7.98
C ASP A 182 8.66 -14.12 -7.02
N LYS A 183 8.58 -15.41 -7.38
CA LYS A 183 9.20 -16.51 -6.64
C LYS A 183 10.73 -16.62 -6.83
N THR A 184 11.26 -15.90 -7.82
CA THR A 184 12.69 -15.89 -8.17
C THR A 184 13.45 -14.75 -7.49
N PHE A 185 12.74 -13.84 -6.82
CA PHE A 185 13.34 -12.76 -6.06
C PHE A 185 14.36 -13.24 -5.03
N THR A 186 15.49 -12.55 -4.98
CA THR A 186 16.49 -12.63 -3.91
C THR A 186 16.93 -11.21 -3.60
N LEU A 187 17.13 -10.92 -2.33
CA LEU A 187 17.47 -9.58 -1.88
C LEU A 187 18.84 -9.14 -2.42
N SER A 188 19.85 -10.02 -2.39
CA SER A 188 21.20 -9.71 -2.89
C SER A 188 21.18 -9.35 -4.35
N ASN A 189 20.51 -10.14 -5.22
CA ASN A 189 20.47 -9.85 -6.65
C ASN A 189 19.76 -8.53 -6.93
N PHE A 190 18.69 -8.24 -6.19
CA PHE A 190 17.98 -6.97 -6.32
C PHE A 190 18.90 -5.79 -6.00
N LEU A 191 19.61 -5.87 -4.87
CA LEU A 191 20.49 -4.80 -4.38
C LEU A 191 21.73 -4.56 -5.26
N VAL A 192 22.11 -5.48 -6.16
CA VAL A 192 23.23 -5.26 -7.10
C VAL A 192 22.94 -4.07 -8.03
N ASN A 193 21.71 -3.96 -8.52
CA ASN A 193 21.32 -2.96 -9.51
C ASN A 193 20.38 -1.87 -8.95
N HIS A 194 19.89 -2.05 -7.72
CA HIS A 194 18.94 -1.15 -7.07
C HIS A 194 19.47 -0.79 -5.67
N PRO A 195 20.40 0.18 -5.56
CA PRO A 195 20.83 0.66 -4.26
C PRO A 195 19.64 1.29 -3.54
N VAL A 196 19.36 0.82 -2.33
CA VAL A 196 18.32 1.35 -1.45
C VAL A 196 18.88 1.60 -0.06
N GLU A 197 18.47 2.72 0.53
CA GLU A 197 18.85 3.10 1.90
C GLU A 197 17.90 2.51 2.93
N ASP A 198 16.66 2.26 2.53
CA ASP A 198 15.59 1.78 3.39
C ASP A 198 14.91 0.54 2.79
N ILE A 199 14.58 -0.43 3.65
CA ILE A 199 13.75 -1.59 3.31
C ILE A 199 12.57 -1.60 4.28
N LEU A 200 11.35 -1.54 3.75
CA LEU A 200 10.12 -1.61 4.51
C LEU A 200 9.39 -2.93 4.21
N ILE A 201 9.20 -3.75 5.23
CA ILE A 201 8.40 -4.96 5.14
C ILE A 201 7.06 -4.71 5.84
N GLY A 202 5.94 -4.92 5.15
CA GLY A 202 4.63 -4.60 5.69
C GLY A 202 3.48 -5.39 5.06
N GLY A 203 2.42 -5.61 5.85
CA GLY A 203 1.22 -6.31 5.41
C GLY A 203 0.36 -6.77 6.57
N ASN A 204 -0.60 -7.64 6.27
CA ASN A 204 -1.35 -8.36 7.31
C ASN A 204 -0.51 -9.50 7.93
N ALA A 205 -1.15 -10.28 8.81
CA ALA A 205 -0.53 -11.40 9.51
C ALA A 205 0.17 -12.42 8.60
N GLU A 206 -0.29 -12.61 7.35
CA GLU A 206 0.31 -13.58 6.42
C GLU A 206 1.76 -13.24 6.07
N VAL A 207 2.09 -11.94 5.94
CA VAL A 207 3.45 -11.50 5.60
C VAL A 207 4.45 -11.81 6.71
N PHE A 208 4.02 -11.76 7.98
CA PHE A 208 4.89 -11.92 9.14
C PHE A 208 4.87 -13.32 9.76
N PHE A 209 3.72 -13.99 9.67
CA PHE A 209 3.45 -15.27 10.36
C PHE A 209 3.08 -16.39 9.39
N GLY A 210 3.04 -16.14 8.09
CA GLY A 210 2.84 -17.18 7.09
C GLY A 210 3.95 -18.22 7.20
N ASP A 211 3.58 -19.45 7.56
CA ASP A 211 4.49 -20.61 7.61
C ASP A 211 4.54 -21.28 6.23
N ASP A 212 4.79 -20.47 5.20
CA ASP A 212 5.04 -20.95 3.85
C ASP A 212 6.25 -20.24 3.24
N ASN A 213 6.85 -20.89 2.24
CA ASN A 213 8.00 -20.32 1.54
C ASN A 213 7.64 -19.09 0.67
N LEU A 214 6.39 -18.62 0.69
CA LEU A 214 5.96 -17.51 -0.17
C LEU A 214 6.51 -16.16 0.32
N TRP A 215 6.62 -15.97 1.63
CA TRP A 215 7.07 -14.71 2.23
C TRP A 215 8.52 -14.72 2.70
N LEU A 216 9.24 -15.82 2.49
CA LEU A 216 10.65 -15.93 2.86
C LEU A 216 11.52 -15.05 1.95
N ILE A 217 12.08 -13.99 2.52
CA ILE A 217 13.08 -13.16 1.84
C ILE A 217 14.39 -13.94 1.79
N LYS A 218 14.75 -14.41 0.60
CA LYS A 218 16.02 -15.08 0.37
C LYS A 218 17.13 -14.02 0.31
N PRO A 219 18.24 -14.22 1.03
CA PRO A 219 19.38 -13.34 0.93
C PRO A 219 19.91 -13.32 -0.49
#